data_AF-A0A316MFT0-F1
#
_entry.id   AF-A0A316MFT0-F1
#
_cell.length_a   1.000
_cell.length_b   1.000
_cell.length_c   1.000
_cell.angle_alpha   90.00
_cell.angle_beta   90.00
_cell.angle_gamma   90.00
#
_symmetry.space_group_name_H-M   'P 1'
#
loop_
_entity.id
_entity.type
_entity.pdbx_description
1 polymer ?
#
loop_
_entity_poly.entity_id
_entity_poly.type
_entity_poly.pdbx_seq_one_letter_code
_entity_poly.pdbx_strand_id
1 'polypeptide(L)'
;MLPSSTKLTIFQRGIAQKCVVFCTYVITISVTAFILDWLDKKTFLNIIHEANKQGSISEQAVNAFTILINARDEKFFLDLIFIGTFCGIIGLLIIRQVAKLQWSRPVILPKVIEFKQAMQHIGIHTPEDRIDFVRKQGIPIFIASKPFLEMEQYSIPVRLYTFAYNSTLSDANIFSTYIGQQRLCLDAADYEYLLEKYGREALSAYTARIRDLEETITNLQGALSVQQTKMNDVMEQNQILLAEKAEYQNKKRTLSGREKSLESRENAKRPVRRVIYPLVNRLVAEAEPGTKYTRTKIQEEFLRELEAFPELKPAVQDALHTPQKAKSNTPFELAGWAMEEVRLALGEYSQTSPGRDKEH
;
A
#
# COMPACT_ATOMS: atom_id res chain seq x y z
N MET A 1 10.31 20.17 -36.83
CA MET A 1 9.81 19.37 -37.97
C MET A 1 10.54 18.04 -37.92
N LEU A 2 9.84 16.93 -37.66
CA LEU A 2 10.43 15.60 -37.89
C LEU A 2 10.65 15.44 -39.40
N PRO A 3 11.76 14.86 -39.86
CA PRO A 3 11.93 14.55 -41.27
C PRO A 3 10.93 13.44 -41.63
N SER A 4 9.76 13.87 -42.08
CA SER A 4 8.74 13.04 -42.70
C SER A 4 9.32 12.44 -43.98
N SER A 5 9.55 11.14 -43.97
CA SER A 5 9.39 10.33 -45.17
C SER A 5 8.19 9.40 -44.96
N THR A 6 7.00 10.00 -44.94
CA THR A 6 5.70 9.30 -44.96
C THR A 6 5.45 8.72 -46.35
N LYS A 7 6.32 7.81 -46.73
CA LYS A 7 6.62 7.58 -48.12
C LYS A 7 7.38 6.26 -48.10
N LEU A 8 6.72 5.12 -48.42
CA LEU A 8 7.28 3.77 -48.71
C LEU A 8 8.81 3.77 -48.61
N THR A 9 9.44 3.00 -47.70
CA THR A 9 10.90 3.05 -47.45
C THR A 9 11.67 3.23 -48.77
N ILE A 10 12.73 4.07 -48.82
CA ILE A 10 13.47 4.39 -50.07
C ILE A 10 13.68 3.15 -50.96
N PHE A 11 13.93 2.00 -50.33
CA PHE A 11 13.99 0.70 -50.97
C PHE A 11 12.66 0.20 -51.57
N GLN A 12 11.56 0.18 -50.82
CA GLN A 12 10.23 -0.16 -51.32
C GLN A 12 9.71 0.84 -52.37
N ARG A 13 10.04 2.13 -52.26
CA ARG A 13 9.83 3.12 -53.33
C ARG A 13 10.61 2.79 -54.57
N GLY A 14 11.90 2.55 -54.40
CA GLY A 14 12.78 2.20 -55.50
C GLY A 14 12.27 0.95 -56.22
N ILE A 15 11.82 -0.06 -55.48
CA ILE A 15 11.32 -1.30 -56.07
C ILE A 15 9.93 -1.11 -56.69
N ALA A 16 8.98 -0.49 -56.00
CA ALA A 16 7.64 -0.26 -56.55
C ALA A 16 7.68 0.66 -57.79
N GLN A 17 8.50 1.72 -57.74
CA GLN A 17 8.74 2.59 -58.89
C GLN A 17 9.39 1.81 -60.03
N LYS A 18 10.42 0.99 -59.78
CA LYS A 18 11.05 0.16 -60.81
C LYS A 18 10.08 -0.86 -61.40
N CYS A 19 9.21 -1.48 -60.60
CA CYS A 19 8.20 -2.41 -61.10
C CYS A 19 7.12 -1.72 -61.93
N VAL A 20 6.57 -0.59 -61.47
CA VAL A 20 5.59 0.18 -62.24
C VAL A 20 6.21 0.67 -63.54
N VAL A 21 7.42 1.23 -63.49
CA VAL A 21 8.16 1.69 -64.67
C VAL A 21 8.43 0.54 -65.63
N PHE A 22 8.85 -0.63 -65.14
CA PHE A 22 9.04 -1.83 -65.96
C PHE A 22 7.74 -2.26 -66.64
N CYS A 23 6.63 -2.36 -65.90
CA CYS A 23 5.32 -2.70 -66.47
C CYS A 23 4.89 -1.69 -67.53
N THR A 24 5.01 -0.39 -67.25
CA THR A 24 4.67 0.66 -68.21
C THR A 24 5.53 0.56 -69.46
N TYR A 25 6.85 0.39 -69.34
CA TYR A 25 7.73 0.21 -70.51
C TYR A 25 7.37 -1.02 -71.33
N VAL A 26 7.18 -2.18 -70.70
CA VAL A 26 6.84 -3.41 -71.43
C VAL A 26 5.50 -3.26 -72.13
N ILE A 27 4.47 -2.71 -71.47
CA ILE A 27 3.15 -2.50 -72.09
C ILE A 27 3.26 -1.48 -73.23
N THR A 28 3.90 -0.33 -73.02
CA THR A 28 4.01 0.72 -74.05
C THR A 28 4.79 0.24 -75.27
N ILE A 29 5.97 -0.39 -75.09
CA ILE A 29 6.77 -0.92 -76.21
C ILE A 29 5.98 -1.97 -76.98
N SER A 30 5.29 -2.88 -76.30
CA SER A 30 4.52 -3.94 -76.95
C SER A 30 3.32 -3.40 -77.71
N VAL A 31 2.56 -2.46 -77.12
CA VAL A 31 1.40 -1.83 -77.77
C VAL A 31 1.84 -1.00 -78.98
N THR A 32 2.92 -0.23 -78.85
CA THR A 32 3.45 0.56 -79.97
C THR A 32 3.97 -0.36 -81.09
N ALA A 33 4.68 -1.44 -80.76
CA ALA A 33 5.15 -2.40 -81.75
C ALA A 33 3.98 -3.12 -82.45
N PHE A 34 2.93 -3.48 -81.72
CA PHE A 34 1.72 -4.07 -82.29
C PHE A 34 0.98 -3.10 -83.23
N ILE A 35 0.81 -1.84 -82.83
CA ILE A 35 0.18 -0.82 -83.68
C ILE A 35 1.00 -0.58 -84.95
N LEU A 36 2.33 -0.50 -84.83
CA LEU A 36 3.22 -0.33 -85.98
C LEU A 36 3.17 -1.54 -86.92
N ASP A 37 3.18 -2.76 -86.39
CA ASP A 37 3.05 -3.98 -87.20
C ASP A 37 1.70 -4.02 -87.93
N TRP A 38 0.61 -3.68 -87.23
CA TRP A 38 -0.72 -3.61 -87.81
C TRP A 38 -0.83 -2.54 -88.91
N LEU A 39 -0.26 -1.35 -88.68
CA LEU A 39 -0.22 -0.28 -89.68
C LEU A 39 0.64 -0.66 -90.88
N ASP A 40 1.79 -1.29 -90.67
CA ASP A 40 2.69 -1.77 -91.72
C ASP A 40 2.01 -2.83 -92.59
N LYS A 41 1.42 -3.86 -91.97
CA LYS A 41 0.60 -4.88 -92.65
C LYS A 41 -0.50 -4.25 -93.50
N LYS A 42 -1.29 -3.34 -92.92
CA LYS A 42 -2.40 -2.71 -93.61
C LYS A 42 -1.94 -1.83 -94.78
N THR A 43 -0.87 -1.07 -94.58
CA THR A 43 -0.30 -0.19 -95.61
C THR A 43 0.28 -1.01 -96.75
N PHE A 44 1.02 -2.07 -96.43
CA PHE A 44 1.65 -2.94 -97.42
C PHE A 44 0.61 -3.70 -98.26
N LEU A 45 -0.43 -4.26 -97.62
CA LEU A 45 -1.53 -4.92 -98.33
C LEU A 45 -2.28 -3.94 -99.26
N ASN A 46 -2.53 -2.71 -98.79
CA ASN A 46 -3.15 -1.67 -99.62
C ASN A 46 -2.28 -1.31 -100.84
N ILE A 47 -0.96 -1.15 -100.66
CA ILE A 47 -0.03 -0.86 -101.76
C ILE A 47 -0.03 -2.00 -102.79
N ILE A 48 0.01 -3.26 -102.33
CA ILE A 48 -0.02 -4.42 -103.23
C ILE A 48 -1.34 -4.50 -103.99
N HIS A 49 -2.47 -4.28 -103.32
CA HIS A 49 -3.78 -4.30 -103.97
C HIS A 49 -3.93 -3.16 -104.99
N GLU A 50 -3.37 -1.99 -104.71
CA GLU A 50 -3.37 -0.86 -105.65
C GLU A 50 -2.44 -1.12 -106.85
N ALA A 51 -1.25 -1.71 -106.62
CA ALA A 51 -0.33 -2.12 -107.69
C ALA A 51 -0.92 -3.21 -108.61
N ASN A 52 -1.74 -4.11 -108.06
CA ASN A 52 -2.52 -5.08 -108.83
C ASN A 52 -3.57 -4.40 -109.71
N LYS A 53 -4.34 -3.44 -109.15
CA LYS A 53 -5.33 -2.66 -109.92
C LYS A 53 -4.69 -1.86 -111.06
N GLN A 54 -3.46 -1.40 -110.87
CA GLN A 54 -2.66 -0.71 -111.88
C GLN A 54 -1.98 -1.68 -112.88
N GLY A 55 -2.21 -2.99 -112.77
CA GLY A 55 -1.66 -4.01 -113.67
C GLY A 55 -0.15 -4.25 -113.53
N SER A 56 0.48 -3.72 -112.49
CA SER A 56 1.93 -3.78 -112.29
C SER A 56 2.41 -5.11 -111.67
N ILE A 57 1.50 -5.88 -111.06
CA ILE A 57 1.79 -7.15 -110.38
C ILE A 57 0.69 -8.14 -110.72
N SER A 58 1.01 -9.43 -110.86
CA SER A 58 0.03 -10.49 -111.13
C SER A 58 -0.77 -10.90 -109.89
N GLU A 59 -2.00 -11.38 -110.10
CA GLU A 59 -2.88 -11.84 -109.03
C GLU A 59 -2.27 -12.97 -108.18
N GLN A 60 -1.48 -13.85 -108.81
CA GLN A 60 -0.77 -14.91 -108.10
C GLN A 60 0.31 -14.37 -107.15
N ALA A 61 1.02 -13.30 -107.54
CA ALA A 61 2.00 -12.65 -106.68
C ALA A 61 1.33 -11.90 -105.51
N VAL A 62 0.18 -11.27 -105.74
CA VAL A 62 -0.63 -10.63 -104.68
C VAL A 62 -1.07 -11.66 -103.62
N ASN A 63 -1.55 -12.82 -104.06
CA ASN A 63 -1.96 -13.90 -103.15
C ASN A 63 -0.77 -14.44 -102.34
N ALA A 64 0.40 -14.62 -102.97
CA ALA A 64 1.62 -15.05 -102.27
C ALA A 64 2.07 -14.04 -101.20
N PHE A 65 2.10 -12.74 -101.53
CA PHE A 65 2.47 -11.71 -100.56
C PHE A 65 1.44 -11.55 -99.44
N THR A 66 0.15 -11.69 -99.74
CA THR A 66 -0.92 -11.61 -98.73
C THR A 66 -0.80 -12.76 -97.72
N ILE A 67 -0.53 -13.98 -98.18
CA ILE A 67 -0.29 -15.14 -97.31
C ILE A 67 0.95 -14.91 -96.43
N LEU A 68 2.05 -14.42 -97.02
CA LEU A 68 3.30 -14.18 -96.30
C LEU A 68 3.18 -13.10 -95.22
N ILE A 69 2.46 -12.01 -95.51
CA ILE A 69 2.23 -10.89 -94.58
C ILE A 69 1.28 -11.29 -93.45
N ASN A 70 0.20 -12.02 -93.76
CA ASN A 70 -0.76 -12.51 -92.77
C ASN A 70 -0.20 -13.65 -91.91
N ALA A 71 0.83 -14.36 -92.40
CA ALA A 71 1.55 -15.35 -91.60
C ALA A 71 2.44 -14.74 -90.50
N ARG A 72 2.66 -13.41 -90.49
CA ARG A 72 3.41 -12.74 -89.41
C ARG A 72 2.58 -12.80 -88.12
N ASP A 73 3.09 -13.58 -87.17
CA ASP A 73 2.37 -14.04 -85.99
C ASP A 73 2.08 -12.92 -84.97
N GLU A 74 0.81 -12.50 -84.92
CA GLU A 74 0.31 -11.51 -83.95
C GLU A 74 0.32 -12.06 -82.51
N LYS A 75 0.36 -13.40 -82.37
CA LYS A 75 0.39 -14.07 -81.07
C LYS A 75 1.65 -13.76 -80.28
N PHE A 76 2.78 -13.52 -80.94
CA PHE A 76 4.03 -13.16 -80.29
C PHE A 76 3.91 -11.88 -79.43
N PHE A 77 3.20 -10.86 -79.92
CA PHE A 77 3.02 -9.61 -79.18
C PHE A 77 2.04 -9.76 -78.01
N LEU A 78 0.99 -10.58 -78.18
CA LEU A 78 0.04 -10.89 -77.11
C LEU A 78 0.70 -11.69 -75.98
N ASP A 79 1.55 -12.66 -76.32
CA ASP A 79 2.31 -13.46 -75.35
C ASP A 79 3.29 -12.57 -74.57
N LEU A 80 3.94 -11.61 -75.22
CA LEU A 80 4.85 -10.65 -74.55
C LEU A 80 4.12 -9.74 -73.55
N ILE A 81 2.92 -9.26 -73.91
CA ILE A 81 2.07 -8.45 -73.02
C ILE A 81 1.62 -9.29 -71.81
N PHE A 82 1.20 -10.55 -72.05
CA PHE A 82 0.74 -11.44 -70.99
C PHE A 82 1.87 -11.78 -70.01
N ILE A 83 3.06 -12.13 -70.49
CA ILE A 83 4.23 -12.41 -69.65
C ILE A 83 4.66 -11.15 -68.88
N GLY A 84 4.71 -9.99 -69.54
CA GLY A 84 5.07 -8.72 -68.90
C GLY A 84 4.13 -8.31 -67.77
N THR A 85 2.82 -8.42 -68.01
CA THR A 85 1.80 -8.13 -66.99
C THR A 85 1.82 -9.15 -65.85
N PHE A 86 1.98 -10.44 -66.16
CA PHE A 86 2.10 -11.50 -65.16
C PHE A 86 3.34 -11.31 -64.25
N CYS A 87 4.51 -11.03 -64.83
CA CYS A 87 5.72 -10.70 -64.08
C CYS A 87 5.54 -9.44 -63.22
N GLY A 88 4.84 -8.44 -63.75
CA GLY A 88 4.48 -7.23 -63.00
C GLY A 88 3.60 -7.48 -61.78
N ILE A 89 2.56 -8.30 -61.93
CA ILE A 89 1.65 -8.69 -60.85
C ILE A 89 2.39 -9.52 -59.80
N ILE A 90 3.20 -10.50 -60.19
CA ILE A 90 4.03 -11.28 -59.26
C ILE A 90 4.98 -10.35 -58.49
N GLY A 91 5.66 -9.43 -59.18
CA GLY A 91 6.52 -8.43 -58.54
C GLY A 91 5.75 -7.60 -57.51
N LEU A 92 4.54 -7.14 -57.84
CA LEU A 92 3.67 -6.40 -56.93
C LEU A 92 3.27 -7.25 -55.71
N LEU A 93 2.90 -8.52 -55.90
CA LEU A 93 2.53 -9.42 -54.81
C LEU A 93 3.71 -9.72 -53.88
N ILE A 94 4.90 -9.95 -54.43
CA ILE A 94 6.13 -10.11 -53.65
C ILE A 94 6.42 -8.84 -52.86
N ILE A 95 6.31 -7.64 -53.46
CA ILE A 95 6.46 -6.37 -52.74
C ILE A 95 5.44 -6.27 -51.60
N ARG A 96 4.17 -6.63 -51.85
CA ARG A 96 3.10 -6.58 -50.85
C ARG A 96 3.36 -7.55 -49.70
N GLN A 97 3.93 -8.72 -49.98
CA GLN A 97 4.23 -9.74 -48.99
C GLN A 97 5.52 -9.43 -48.22
N VAL A 98 6.56 -8.95 -48.90
CA VAL A 98 7.80 -8.43 -48.30
C VAL A 98 7.50 -7.19 -47.45
N ALA A 99 6.55 -6.36 -47.86
CA ALA A 99 6.04 -5.26 -47.05
C ALA A 99 5.22 -5.72 -45.84
N LYS A 100 4.85 -6.99 -45.69
CA LYS A 100 4.25 -7.55 -44.47
C LYS A 100 5.28 -8.25 -43.57
N LEU A 101 6.38 -8.76 -44.13
CA LEU A 101 7.45 -9.37 -43.35
C LEU A 101 8.41 -8.30 -42.81
N GLN A 102 8.53 -8.21 -41.48
CA GLN A 102 9.47 -7.29 -40.80
C GLN A 102 10.93 -7.72 -41.00
N TRP A 103 11.54 -7.27 -42.09
CA TRP A 103 12.93 -7.52 -42.46
C TRP A 103 13.90 -6.49 -41.90
N SER A 104 13.57 -5.81 -40.79
CA SER A 104 14.55 -4.97 -40.12
C SER A 104 15.65 -5.87 -39.54
N ARG A 105 16.89 -5.64 -40.01
CA ARG A 105 18.06 -6.29 -39.40
C ARG A 105 18.11 -5.88 -37.92
N PRO A 106 18.47 -6.80 -37.01
CA PRO A 106 18.63 -6.43 -35.61
C PRO A 106 19.74 -5.39 -35.50
N VAL A 107 19.43 -4.27 -34.85
CA VAL A 107 20.36 -3.20 -34.50
C VAL A 107 20.55 -3.24 -33.00
N ILE A 108 21.79 -3.10 -32.53
CA ILE A 108 22.07 -2.99 -31.10
C ILE A 108 21.96 -1.52 -30.74
N LEU A 109 20.95 -1.16 -29.95
CA LEU A 109 20.81 0.18 -29.40
C LEU A 109 21.52 0.25 -28.04
N PRO A 110 22.26 1.35 -27.77
CA PRO A 110 23.05 1.49 -26.55
C PRO A 110 22.17 1.53 -25.30
N LYS A 111 21.03 2.22 -25.39
CA LYS A 111 20.03 2.34 -24.32
C LYS A 111 18.64 2.38 -24.94
N VAL A 112 17.72 1.57 -24.41
CA VAL A 112 16.34 1.48 -24.86
C VAL A 112 15.38 1.60 -23.69
N ILE A 113 14.24 2.23 -23.95
CA ILE A 113 13.19 2.47 -22.95
C ILE A 113 11.94 1.69 -23.34
N GLU A 114 11.34 1.00 -22.38
CA GLU A 114 10.08 0.27 -22.57
C GLU A 114 8.96 1.23 -22.98
N PHE A 115 8.27 0.89 -24.07
CA PHE A 115 7.34 1.79 -24.75
C PHE A 115 6.12 2.16 -23.89
N LYS A 116 5.52 1.21 -23.18
CA LYS A 116 4.32 1.46 -22.37
C LYS A 116 4.62 2.46 -21.25
N GLN A 117 5.72 2.27 -20.53
CA GLN A 117 6.18 3.16 -19.47
C GLN A 117 6.60 4.52 -20.02
N ALA A 118 7.33 4.56 -21.14
CA ALA A 118 7.68 5.80 -21.81
C ALA A 118 6.44 6.66 -22.15
N MET A 119 5.39 6.02 -22.67
CA MET A 119 4.13 6.70 -22.99
C MET A 119 3.40 7.18 -21.73
N GLN A 120 3.45 6.42 -20.63
CA GLN A 120 2.86 6.85 -19.36
C GLN A 120 3.55 8.09 -18.80
N HIS A 121 4.88 8.19 -18.92
CA HIS A 121 5.64 9.35 -18.44
C HIS A 121 5.35 10.65 -19.21
N ILE A 122 4.83 10.55 -20.44
CA ILE A 122 4.34 11.70 -21.20
C ILE A 122 2.81 11.89 -21.10
N GLY A 123 2.15 11.19 -20.16
CA GLY A 123 0.72 11.35 -19.86
C GLY A 123 -0.24 10.53 -20.72
N ILE A 124 0.24 9.54 -21.47
CA ILE A 124 -0.58 8.72 -22.37
C ILE A 124 -0.82 7.33 -21.78
N HIS A 125 -2.03 7.12 -21.25
CA HIS A 125 -2.36 5.95 -20.44
C HIS A 125 -3.13 4.85 -21.17
N THR A 126 -3.94 5.19 -22.17
CA THR A 126 -4.76 4.20 -22.89
C THR A 126 -3.97 3.56 -24.04
N PRO A 127 -4.16 2.26 -24.33
CA PRO A 127 -3.52 1.60 -25.48
C PRO A 127 -3.83 2.28 -26.82
N GLU A 128 -5.06 2.76 -27.00
CA GLU A 128 -5.55 3.40 -28.21
C GLU A 128 -4.84 4.75 -28.43
N ASP A 129 -4.77 5.59 -27.40
CA ASP A 129 -4.09 6.89 -27.49
C ASP A 129 -2.60 6.74 -27.74
N ARG A 130 -1.96 5.68 -27.21
CA ARG A 130 -0.55 5.36 -27.53
C ARG A 130 -0.35 5.10 -29.00
N ILE A 131 -1.23 4.29 -29.59
CA ILE A 131 -1.17 3.95 -31.01
C ILE A 131 -1.39 5.23 -31.84
N ASP A 132 -2.41 6.01 -31.52
CA ASP A 132 -2.73 7.23 -32.26
C ASP A 132 -1.65 8.31 -32.11
N PHE A 133 -1.04 8.43 -30.94
CA PHE A 133 0.07 9.33 -30.71
C PHE A 133 1.29 8.96 -31.56
N VAL A 134 1.67 7.69 -31.58
CA VAL A 134 2.77 7.18 -32.40
C VAL A 134 2.52 7.45 -33.89
N ARG A 135 1.29 7.22 -34.36
CA ARG A 135 0.89 7.51 -35.75
C ARG A 135 1.02 9.00 -36.05
N LYS A 136 0.46 9.86 -35.20
CA LYS A 136 0.42 11.31 -35.40
C LYS A 136 1.81 11.93 -35.35
N GLN A 137 2.67 11.42 -34.46
CA GLN A 137 3.98 11.99 -34.20
C GLN A 137 5.13 11.31 -34.95
N GLY A 138 4.89 10.21 -35.66
CA GLY A 138 5.95 9.57 -36.44
C GLY A 138 7.10 9.01 -35.57
N ILE A 139 6.79 8.54 -34.36
CA ILE A 139 7.78 8.01 -33.40
C ILE A 139 8.30 6.62 -33.82
N PRO A 140 9.63 6.44 -33.95
CA PRO A 140 10.20 5.14 -34.26
C PRO A 140 10.08 4.18 -33.08
N ILE A 141 9.50 3.02 -33.36
CA ILE A 141 9.32 1.96 -32.36
C ILE A 141 10.14 0.76 -32.76
N PHE A 142 10.72 0.10 -31.77
CA PHE A 142 11.50 -1.10 -31.94
C PHE A 142 10.90 -2.27 -31.16
N ILE A 143 11.08 -3.49 -31.66
CA ILE A 143 10.79 -4.73 -30.94
C ILE A 143 12.11 -5.29 -30.41
N ALA A 144 12.22 -5.43 -29.10
CA ALA A 144 13.34 -6.11 -28.46
C ALA A 144 13.26 -7.63 -28.65
N SER A 145 14.42 -8.28 -28.69
CA SER A 145 14.50 -9.74 -28.77
C SER A 145 13.92 -10.47 -27.55
N LYS A 146 13.89 -9.79 -26.39
CA LYS A 146 13.44 -10.32 -25.10
C LYS A 146 12.50 -9.32 -24.43
N PRO A 147 11.61 -9.77 -23.53
CA PRO A 147 10.76 -8.88 -22.75
C PRO A 147 11.60 -8.00 -21.80
N PHE A 148 11.10 -6.81 -21.54
CA PHE A 148 11.68 -5.86 -20.59
C PHE A 148 11.36 -6.28 -19.14
N LEU A 149 12.40 -6.36 -18.30
CA LEU A 149 12.26 -6.58 -16.85
C LEU A 149 12.14 -5.26 -16.09
N GLU A 150 12.80 -4.22 -16.60
CA GLU A 150 12.87 -2.87 -16.05
C GLU A 150 12.50 -1.87 -17.14
N MET A 151 12.30 -0.61 -16.76
CA MET A 151 11.99 0.47 -17.72
C MET A 151 13.08 0.65 -18.77
N GLU A 152 14.35 0.62 -18.33
CA GLU A 152 15.50 0.88 -19.18
C GLU A 152 16.32 -0.39 -19.35
N GLN A 153 16.84 -0.63 -20.56
CA GLN A 153 17.78 -1.71 -20.80
C GLN A 153 18.90 -1.26 -21.75
N TYR A 154 20.06 -1.90 -21.62
CA TYR A 154 21.28 -1.48 -22.31
C TYR A 154 21.74 -2.53 -23.31
N SER A 155 22.28 -2.07 -24.45
CA SER A 155 22.92 -2.91 -25.46
C SER A 155 22.07 -4.09 -25.95
N ILE A 156 20.77 -3.84 -26.22
CA ILE A 156 19.84 -4.88 -26.66
C ILE A 156 19.73 -4.92 -28.19
N PRO A 157 19.72 -6.12 -28.80
CA PRO A 157 19.36 -6.27 -30.20
C PRO A 157 17.86 -6.04 -30.38
N VAL A 158 17.53 -4.98 -31.09
CA VAL A 158 16.16 -4.58 -31.40
C VAL A 158 15.91 -4.56 -32.90
N ARG A 159 14.66 -4.73 -33.30
CA ARG A 159 14.23 -4.66 -34.69
C ARG A 159 13.26 -3.51 -34.86
N LEU A 160 13.50 -2.63 -35.84
CA LEU A 160 12.57 -1.55 -36.15
C LEU A 160 11.19 -2.13 -36.48
N TYR A 161 10.17 -1.67 -35.78
CA TYR A 161 8.78 -2.01 -36.01
C TYR A 161 8.20 -1.10 -37.10
N THR A 162 8.39 -1.51 -38.35
CA THR A 162 8.06 -0.72 -39.54
C THR A 162 6.56 -0.41 -39.70
N PHE A 163 5.68 -1.08 -38.95
CA PHE A 163 4.21 -0.95 -39.05
C PHE A 163 3.57 -0.06 -38.00
N ALA A 164 4.35 0.53 -37.08
CA ALA A 164 3.85 1.55 -36.15
C ALA A 164 3.12 2.71 -36.86
N TYR A 165 3.49 2.99 -38.11
CA TYR A 165 3.09 4.19 -38.83
C TYR A 165 1.90 4.04 -39.78
N ASN A 166 1.56 2.82 -40.23
CA ASN A 166 0.63 2.58 -41.35
C ASN A 166 -0.41 1.49 -41.04
N SER A 167 -0.74 1.29 -39.76
CA SER A 167 -1.63 0.22 -39.30
C SER A 167 -3.07 0.39 -39.82
N THR A 168 -3.41 -0.21 -40.96
CA THR A 168 -4.80 -0.53 -41.28
C THR A 168 -5.22 -1.67 -40.36
N LEU A 169 -6.13 -1.41 -39.40
CA LEU A 169 -6.95 -2.29 -38.51
C LEU A 169 -6.42 -3.70 -38.10
N SER A 170 -5.82 -4.49 -38.98
CA SER A 170 -5.15 -5.78 -38.72
C SER A 170 -3.90 -5.69 -37.83
N ASP A 171 -3.24 -4.52 -37.74
CA ASP A 171 -1.96 -4.34 -37.01
C ASP A 171 -2.14 -3.91 -35.54
N ALA A 172 -3.34 -3.45 -35.13
CA ALA A 172 -3.59 -3.08 -33.73
C ALA A 172 -3.43 -4.27 -32.78
N ASN A 173 -3.84 -5.46 -33.22
CA ASN A 173 -3.65 -6.71 -32.48
C ASN A 173 -2.17 -7.11 -32.34
N ILE A 174 -1.35 -6.84 -33.36
CA ILE A 174 0.09 -7.13 -33.30
C ILE A 174 0.79 -6.15 -32.37
N PHE A 175 0.42 -4.87 -32.46
CA PHE A 175 0.93 -3.83 -31.57
C PHE A 175 0.57 -4.12 -30.12
N SER A 176 -0.70 -4.42 -29.84
CA SER A 176 -1.17 -4.79 -28.50
C SER A 176 -0.51 -6.06 -27.98
N THR A 177 -0.26 -7.04 -28.84
CA THR A 177 0.49 -8.26 -28.49
C THR A 177 1.91 -7.93 -28.00
N TYR A 178 2.65 -7.10 -28.73
CA TYR A 178 4.02 -6.73 -28.34
C TYR A 178 4.06 -5.78 -27.13
N ILE A 179 3.03 -4.95 -26.91
CA ILE A 179 2.85 -4.22 -25.64
C ILE A 179 2.61 -5.21 -24.50
N GLY A 180 1.71 -6.18 -24.66
CA GLY A 180 1.40 -7.18 -23.65
C GLY A 180 2.58 -8.07 -23.30
N GLN A 181 3.42 -8.36 -24.30
CA GLN A 181 4.69 -9.09 -24.12
C GLN A 181 5.82 -8.21 -23.55
N GLN A 182 5.60 -6.90 -23.35
CA GLN A 182 6.63 -5.95 -22.90
C GLN A 182 7.87 -5.98 -23.79
N ARG A 183 7.70 -5.96 -25.11
CA ARG A 183 8.82 -6.01 -26.07
C ARG A 183 8.94 -4.77 -26.94
N LEU A 184 7.95 -3.88 -26.93
CA LEU A 184 8.04 -2.60 -27.62
C LEU A 184 8.93 -1.64 -26.84
N CYS A 185 9.77 -0.92 -27.58
CA CYS A 185 10.70 0.03 -26.99
C CYS A 185 11.02 1.20 -27.92
N LEU A 186 11.58 2.24 -27.32
CA LEU A 186 12.07 3.45 -27.95
C LEU A 186 13.58 3.54 -27.75
N ASP A 187 14.26 4.22 -28.67
CA ASP A 187 15.62 4.68 -28.41
C ASP A 187 15.61 5.75 -27.31
N ALA A 188 16.68 5.80 -26.51
CA ALA A 188 16.77 6.75 -25.40
C ALA A 188 16.72 8.21 -25.88
N ALA A 189 17.38 8.54 -27.00
CA ALA A 189 17.38 9.90 -27.52
C ALA A 189 15.98 10.34 -27.99
N ASP A 190 15.24 9.43 -28.64
CA ASP A 190 13.86 9.69 -29.05
C ASP A 190 12.94 9.87 -27.82
N TYR A 191 13.15 9.08 -26.77
CA TYR A 191 12.41 9.21 -25.52
C TYR A 191 12.68 10.55 -24.82
N GLU A 192 13.94 10.95 -24.70
CA GLU A 192 14.33 12.23 -24.09
C GLU A 192 13.68 13.42 -24.82
N TYR A 193 13.69 13.40 -26.16
CA TYR A 193 13.00 14.42 -26.95
C TYR A 193 11.48 14.43 -26.71
N LEU A 194 10.85 13.26 -26.60
CA LEU A 194 9.41 13.16 -26.32
C LEU A 194 9.07 13.69 -24.92
N LEU A 195 9.90 13.39 -23.92
CA LEU A 195 9.77 13.93 -22.57
C LEU A 195 9.86 15.46 -22.56
N GLU A 196 10.86 16.04 -23.22
CA GLU A 196 11.05 17.49 -23.23
C GLU A 196 9.86 18.21 -23.88
N LYS A 197 9.34 17.63 -24.95
CA LYS A 197 8.31 18.24 -25.79
C LYS A 197 6.88 18.02 -25.27
N TYR A 198 6.58 16.84 -24.78
CA TYR A 198 5.21 16.43 -24.39
C TYR A 198 5.09 16.11 -22.90
N GLY A 199 6.20 15.89 -22.20
CA GLY A 199 6.21 15.49 -20.81
C GLY A 199 5.97 16.63 -19.81
N ARG A 200 6.02 17.91 -20.19
CA ARG A 200 5.93 19.03 -19.21
C ARG A 200 4.68 19.02 -18.35
N GLU A 201 3.51 18.79 -18.95
CA GLU A 201 2.24 18.73 -18.20
C GLU A 201 2.22 17.51 -17.27
N ALA A 202 2.60 16.34 -17.77
CA ALA A 202 2.69 15.12 -16.98
C ALA A 202 3.70 15.27 -15.82
N LEU A 203 4.87 15.87 -16.09
CA LEU A 203 5.93 16.12 -15.13
C LEU A 203 5.45 17.10 -14.05
N SER A 204 4.73 18.16 -14.42
CA SER A 204 4.11 19.08 -13.45
C SER A 204 3.08 18.39 -12.55
N ALA A 205 2.26 17.50 -13.10
CA ALA A 205 1.28 16.71 -12.35
C ALA A 205 1.97 15.71 -11.40
N TYR A 206 3.03 15.05 -11.84
CA TYR A 206 3.85 14.19 -10.99
C TYR A 206 4.54 14.97 -9.87
N THR A 207 5.12 16.15 -10.17
CA THR A 207 5.73 17.02 -9.16
C THR A 207 4.71 17.46 -8.11
N ALA A 208 3.48 17.83 -8.53
CA ALA A 208 2.41 18.18 -7.59
C ALA A 208 2.02 16.99 -6.71
N ARG A 209 1.91 15.79 -7.28
CA ARG A 209 1.57 14.57 -6.53
C ARG A 209 2.68 14.14 -5.57
N ILE A 210 3.94 14.29 -5.96
CA ILE A 210 5.09 14.05 -5.08
C ILE A 210 5.02 15.01 -3.89
N ARG A 211 4.77 16.29 -4.13
CA ARG A 211 4.61 17.29 -3.06
C ARG A 211 3.47 16.97 -2.10
N ASP A 212 2.32 16.54 -2.62
CA ASP A 212 1.16 16.12 -1.81
C ASP A 212 1.48 14.88 -0.95
N LEU A 213 2.21 13.91 -1.51
CA LEU A 213 2.69 12.75 -0.78
C LEU A 213 3.72 13.12 0.31
N GLU A 214 4.65 14.04 0.02
CA GLU A 214 5.61 14.56 0.99
C GLU A 214 4.90 15.26 2.15
N GLU A 215 3.88 16.07 1.87
CA GLU A 215 3.05 16.71 2.90
C GLU A 215 2.31 15.66 3.74
N THR A 216 1.74 14.64 3.10
CA THR A 216 1.09 13.52 3.80
C THR A 216 2.05 12.78 4.72
N ILE A 217 3.27 12.49 4.26
CA ILE A 217 4.32 11.85 5.08
C ILE A 217 4.66 12.73 6.30
N THR A 218 4.81 14.03 6.09
CA THR A 218 5.13 14.98 7.16
C THR A 218 4.01 15.04 8.21
N ASN A 219 2.76 15.07 7.76
CA ASN A 219 1.58 15.03 8.63
C ASN A 219 1.50 13.72 9.44
N LEU A 220 1.78 12.57 8.81
CA LEU A 220 1.81 11.27 9.47
C LEU A 220 2.93 11.18 10.51
N GLN A 221 4.13 11.71 10.21
CA GLN A 221 5.23 11.80 11.16
C GLN A 221 4.85 12.67 12.37
N GLY A 222 4.17 13.80 12.15
CA GLY A 222 3.64 14.64 13.22
C GLY A 222 2.62 13.91 14.10
N ALA A 223 1.66 13.21 13.48
CA ALA A 223 0.66 12.42 14.20
C ALA A 223 1.29 11.28 15.01
N LEU A 224 2.30 10.59 14.44
CA LEU A 224 3.04 9.54 15.12
C LEU A 224 3.80 10.09 16.34
N SER A 225 4.43 11.25 16.21
CA SER A 225 5.11 11.91 17.35
C SER A 225 4.13 12.21 18.49
N VAL A 226 2.93 12.71 18.18
CA VAL A 226 1.90 12.98 19.20
C VAL A 226 1.42 11.70 19.88
N GLN A 227 1.24 10.61 19.12
CA GLN A 227 0.88 9.32 19.69
C GLN A 227 1.99 8.74 20.58
N GLN A 228 3.25 8.91 20.18
CA GLN A 228 4.39 8.48 20.98
C GLN A 228 4.44 9.19 22.33
N THR A 229 4.20 10.51 22.36
CA THR A 229 4.12 11.28 23.61
C THR A 229 2.98 10.77 24.50
N LYS A 230 1.78 10.59 23.95
CA LYS A 230 0.64 10.03 24.71
C LYS A 230 0.93 8.64 25.27
N MET A 231 1.62 7.79 24.50
CA MET A 231 2.00 6.46 24.96
C MET A 231 2.99 6.52 26.13
N ASN A 232 3.95 7.45 26.08
CA ASN A 232 4.87 7.69 27.19
C ASN A 232 4.13 8.20 28.43
N ASP A 233 3.22 9.16 28.29
CA ASP A 233 2.42 9.70 29.41
C ASP A 233 1.57 8.59 30.07
N VAL A 234 0.92 7.74 29.26
CA VAL A 234 0.12 6.61 29.76
C VAL A 234 1.00 5.56 30.44
N MET A 235 2.21 5.32 29.94
CA MET A 235 3.17 4.44 30.61
C MET A 235 3.59 4.98 31.97
N GLU A 236 3.88 6.27 32.07
CA GLU A 236 4.24 6.93 33.33
C GLU A 236 3.09 6.88 34.33
N GLN A 237 1.87 7.21 33.90
CA GLN A 237 0.66 7.09 34.73
C GLN A 237 0.44 5.65 35.22
N ASN A 238 0.63 4.65 34.36
CA ASN A 238 0.51 3.24 34.76
C ASN A 238 1.56 2.86 35.81
N GLN A 239 2.79 3.36 35.72
CA GLN A 239 3.81 3.11 36.75
C GLN A 239 3.44 3.75 38.09
N ILE A 240 2.93 4.98 38.08
CA ILE A 240 2.44 5.67 39.28
C ILE A 240 1.29 4.88 39.93
N LEU A 241 0.29 4.48 39.13
CA LEU A 241 -0.85 3.70 39.61
C LEU A 241 -0.43 2.34 40.19
N LEU A 242 0.58 1.69 39.61
CA LEU A 242 1.13 0.44 40.16
C LEU A 242 1.79 0.65 41.53
N ALA A 243 2.53 1.75 41.70
CA ALA A 243 3.14 2.12 42.98
C ALA A 243 2.07 2.42 44.04
N GLU A 244 1.06 3.24 43.70
CA GLU A 244 -0.06 3.54 44.59
C GLU A 244 -0.84 2.28 44.99
N LYS A 245 -1.12 1.39 44.03
CA LYS A 245 -1.80 0.12 44.29
C LYS A 245 -1.02 -0.73 45.30
N ALA A 246 0.31 -0.79 45.19
CA ALA A 246 1.15 -1.52 46.14
C ALA A 246 1.07 -0.89 47.54
N GLU A 247 1.07 0.45 47.63
CA GLU A 247 0.93 1.17 48.89
C GLU A 247 -0.43 0.89 49.56
N TYR A 248 -1.53 0.98 48.82
CA TYR A 248 -2.87 0.68 49.33
C TYR A 248 -3.00 -0.77 49.79
N GLN A 249 -2.40 -1.72 49.06
CA GLN A 249 -2.38 -3.12 49.49
C GLN A 249 -1.63 -3.31 50.81
N ASN A 250 -0.51 -2.61 51.01
CA ASN A 250 0.22 -2.63 52.27
C ASN A 250 -0.60 -2.01 53.42
N LYS A 251 -1.24 -0.85 53.19
CA LYS A 251 -2.14 -0.22 54.18
C LYS A 251 -3.26 -1.17 54.60
N LYS A 252 -3.93 -1.82 53.64
CA LYS A 252 -4.99 -2.80 53.90
C LYS A 252 -4.52 -3.97 54.77
N ARG A 253 -3.32 -4.49 54.53
CA ARG A 253 -2.72 -5.57 55.36
C ARG A 253 -2.51 -5.13 56.80
N THR A 254 -2.01 -3.91 57.02
CA THR A 254 -1.74 -3.38 58.37
C THR A 254 -3.00 -3.05 59.17
N LEU A 255 -4.06 -2.55 58.50
CA LEU A 255 -5.34 -2.24 59.15
C LEU A 255 -6.02 -3.50 59.70
N SER A 256 -6.05 -4.58 58.92
CA SER A 256 -6.66 -5.85 59.37
C SER A 256 -5.95 -6.45 60.61
N GLY A 257 -4.63 -6.31 60.70
CA GLY A 257 -3.88 -6.71 61.89
C GLY A 257 -4.18 -5.84 63.12
N ARG A 258 -4.33 -4.53 62.91
CA ARG A 258 -4.61 -3.56 63.98
C ARG A 258 -6.02 -3.72 64.54
N GLU A 259 -7.02 -4.00 63.69
CA GLU A 259 -8.41 -4.27 64.13
C GLU A 259 -8.49 -5.54 65.00
N LYS A 260 -7.88 -6.65 64.56
CA LYS A 260 -7.85 -7.90 65.34
C LYS A 260 -7.17 -7.73 66.71
N SER A 261 -6.10 -6.93 66.76
CA SER A 261 -5.39 -6.61 68.00
C SER A 261 -6.27 -5.81 68.98
N LEU A 262 -7.00 -4.80 68.48
CA LEU A 262 -7.91 -3.98 69.29
C LEU A 262 -9.08 -4.80 69.84
N GLU A 263 -9.69 -5.65 69.00
CA GLU A 263 -10.80 -6.51 69.39
C GLU A 263 -10.40 -7.52 70.48
N SER A 264 -9.23 -8.16 70.32
CA SER A 264 -8.67 -9.06 71.34
C SER A 264 -8.43 -8.34 72.67
N ARG A 265 -7.88 -7.12 72.64
CA ARG A 265 -7.62 -6.32 73.84
C ARG A 265 -8.89 -5.90 74.56
N GLU A 266 -9.96 -5.54 73.85
CA GLU A 266 -11.25 -5.20 74.45
C GLU A 266 -11.97 -6.44 75.00
N ASN A 267 -11.89 -7.58 74.32
CA ASN A 267 -12.48 -8.83 74.79
C ASN A 267 -11.83 -9.31 76.10
N ALA A 268 -10.51 -9.12 76.27
CA ALA A 268 -9.80 -9.44 77.51
C ALA A 268 -10.28 -8.64 78.73
N LYS A 269 -10.87 -7.44 78.54
CA LYS A 269 -11.37 -6.59 79.64
C LYS A 269 -12.77 -6.97 80.12
N ARG A 270 -13.55 -7.69 79.30
CA ARG A 270 -14.97 -8.00 79.57
C ARG A 270 -15.21 -8.71 80.91
N PRO A 271 -14.39 -9.70 81.35
CA PRO A 271 -14.60 -10.36 82.64
C PRO A 271 -14.51 -9.39 83.82
N VAL A 272 -13.56 -8.45 83.79
CA VAL A 272 -13.41 -7.43 84.83
C VAL A 272 -14.60 -6.45 84.82
N ARG A 273 -15.06 -6.04 83.62
CA ARG A 273 -16.25 -5.18 83.46
C ARG A 273 -17.53 -5.77 84.04
N ARG A 274 -17.70 -7.10 83.93
CA ARG A 274 -18.85 -7.81 84.50
C ARG A 274 -18.93 -7.71 86.03
N VAL A 275 -17.79 -7.48 86.68
CA VAL A 275 -17.70 -7.24 88.14
C VAL A 275 -17.74 -5.75 88.46
N ILE A 276 -17.07 -4.91 87.67
CA ILE A 276 -17.01 -3.46 87.87
C ILE A 276 -18.38 -2.79 87.70
N TYR A 277 -19.18 -3.16 86.70
CA TYR A 277 -20.44 -2.45 86.44
C TYR A 277 -21.49 -2.64 87.56
N PRO A 278 -21.74 -3.87 88.07
CA PRO A 278 -22.61 -4.05 89.24
C PRO A 278 -22.07 -3.32 90.47
N LEU A 279 -20.75 -3.41 90.72
CA LEU A 279 -20.08 -2.68 91.80
C LEU A 279 -20.37 -1.18 91.73
N VAL A 280 -20.12 -0.56 90.57
CA VAL A 280 -20.31 0.89 90.39
C VAL A 280 -21.77 1.27 90.58
N ASN A 281 -22.72 0.52 90.01
CA ASN A 281 -24.15 0.78 90.18
C ASN A 281 -24.55 0.72 91.66
N ARG A 282 -24.03 -0.27 92.40
CA ARG A 282 -24.26 -0.40 93.83
C ARG A 282 -23.69 0.80 94.60
N LEU A 283 -22.43 1.14 94.37
CA LEU A 283 -21.77 2.27 95.04
C LEU A 283 -22.46 3.61 94.73
N VAL A 284 -22.97 3.82 93.52
CA VAL A 284 -23.72 5.04 93.19
C VAL A 284 -25.09 5.05 93.89
N ALA A 285 -25.78 3.92 93.95
CA ALA A 285 -27.09 3.82 94.60
C ALA A 285 -27.01 3.99 96.13
N GLU A 286 -25.91 3.54 96.74
CA GLU A 286 -25.66 3.61 98.18
C GLU A 286 -24.99 4.93 98.62
N ALA A 287 -24.63 5.82 97.69
CA ALA A 287 -23.93 7.06 98.00
C ALA A 287 -24.84 8.13 98.61
N GLU A 288 -24.47 8.62 99.80
CA GLU A 288 -25.10 9.80 100.42
C GLU A 288 -24.52 11.11 99.85
N PRO A 289 -25.23 12.25 99.95
CA PRO A 289 -24.73 13.54 99.49
C PRO A 289 -23.35 13.88 100.09
N GLY A 290 -22.35 14.05 99.22
CA GLY A 290 -20.96 14.34 99.62
C GLY A 290 -20.03 13.13 99.72
N THR A 291 -20.53 11.90 99.49
CA THR A 291 -19.71 10.68 99.51
C THR A 291 -18.60 10.71 98.44
N LYS A 292 -17.37 10.37 98.84
CA LYS A 292 -16.21 10.23 97.95
C LYS A 292 -15.48 8.91 98.24
N TYR A 293 -15.51 7.99 97.28
CA TYR A 293 -14.83 6.70 97.37
C TYR A 293 -13.34 6.82 97.06
N THR A 294 -12.51 6.41 98.01
CA THR A 294 -11.05 6.38 97.85
C THR A 294 -10.61 5.19 97.00
N ARG A 295 -9.38 5.23 96.47
CA ARG A 295 -8.79 4.10 95.73
C ARG A 295 -8.84 2.78 96.52
N THR A 296 -8.52 2.85 97.81
CA THR A 296 -8.51 1.69 98.71
C THR A 296 -9.92 1.17 98.94
N LYS A 297 -10.89 2.07 99.15
CA LYS A 297 -12.28 1.68 99.34
C LYS A 297 -12.88 1.03 98.09
N ILE A 298 -12.57 1.57 96.92
CA ILE A 298 -12.94 0.96 95.63
C ILE A 298 -12.31 -0.44 95.48
N GLN A 299 -11.05 -0.60 95.86
CA GLN A 299 -10.38 -1.91 95.81
C GLN A 299 -11.05 -2.94 96.73
N GLU A 300 -11.37 -2.55 97.96
CA GLU A 300 -12.04 -3.43 98.93
C GLU A 300 -13.44 -3.84 98.44
N GLU A 301 -14.23 -2.88 97.97
CA GLU A 301 -15.57 -3.16 97.47
C GLU A 301 -15.54 -3.98 96.18
N PHE A 302 -14.54 -3.78 95.32
CA PHE A 302 -14.33 -4.66 94.16
C PHE A 302 -14.01 -6.10 94.56
N LEU A 303 -13.16 -6.31 95.57
CA LEU A 303 -12.88 -7.67 96.05
C LEU A 303 -14.13 -8.32 96.63
N ARG A 304 -14.96 -7.55 97.35
CA ARG A 304 -16.26 -8.04 97.85
C ARG A 304 -17.22 -8.37 96.72
N GLU A 305 -17.32 -7.52 95.71
CA GLU A 305 -18.16 -7.79 94.54
C GLU A 305 -17.67 -9.01 93.77
N LEU A 306 -16.36 -9.19 93.64
CA LEU A 306 -15.76 -10.34 92.97
C LEU A 306 -16.08 -11.67 93.67
N GLU A 307 -16.30 -11.67 94.99
CA GLU A 307 -16.76 -12.86 95.71
C GLU A 307 -18.17 -13.31 95.29
N ALA A 308 -19.01 -12.39 94.79
CA ALA A 308 -20.32 -12.74 94.24
C ALA A 308 -20.25 -13.40 92.85
N PHE A 309 -19.07 -13.40 92.20
CA PHE A 309 -18.82 -13.98 90.88
C PHE A 309 -17.61 -14.94 90.89
N PRO A 310 -17.67 -16.07 91.64
CA PRO A 310 -16.54 -17.00 91.77
C PRO A 310 -16.07 -17.58 90.43
N GLU A 311 -16.97 -17.76 89.47
CA GLU A 311 -16.69 -18.24 88.12
C GLU A 311 -15.87 -17.25 87.27
N LEU A 312 -15.89 -15.95 87.61
CA LEU A 312 -15.13 -14.93 86.90
C LEU A 312 -13.71 -14.77 87.45
N LYS A 313 -13.39 -15.31 88.64
CA LYS A 313 -12.08 -15.12 89.28
C LYS A 313 -10.89 -15.49 88.39
N PRO A 314 -10.83 -16.66 87.71
CA PRO A 314 -9.70 -16.99 86.84
C PRO A 314 -9.53 -15.98 85.70
N ALA A 315 -10.63 -15.61 85.03
CA ALA A 315 -10.62 -14.68 83.91
C ALA A 315 -10.29 -13.24 84.33
N VAL A 316 -10.72 -12.82 85.52
CA VAL A 316 -10.38 -11.50 86.10
C VAL A 316 -8.91 -11.46 86.52
N GLN A 317 -8.38 -12.54 87.09
CA GLN A 317 -6.96 -12.67 87.41
C GLN A 317 -6.10 -12.54 86.15
N ASP A 318 -6.45 -13.25 85.07
CA ASP A 318 -5.72 -13.20 83.81
C ASP A 318 -5.78 -11.81 83.17
N ALA A 319 -6.95 -11.17 83.17
CA ALA A 319 -7.14 -9.83 82.61
C ALA A 319 -6.39 -8.73 83.39
N LEU A 320 -6.25 -8.90 84.71
CA LEU A 320 -5.54 -7.98 85.59
C LEU A 320 -4.07 -8.37 85.79
N HIS A 321 -3.63 -9.50 85.24
CA HIS A 321 -2.30 -10.06 85.48
C HIS A 321 -1.21 -9.07 85.07
N THR A 322 -0.24 -8.88 85.97
CA THR A 322 1.01 -8.19 85.67
C THR A 322 2.15 -8.89 86.40
N PRO A 323 3.39 -8.84 85.88
CA PRO A 323 4.55 -9.39 86.57
C PRO A 323 4.75 -8.81 87.98
N GLN A 324 4.31 -7.57 88.20
CA GLN A 324 4.40 -6.90 89.50
C GLN A 324 3.39 -7.46 90.50
N LYS A 325 2.12 -7.68 90.08
CA LYS A 325 1.08 -8.28 90.92
C LYS A 325 1.36 -9.74 91.29
N ALA A 326 2.02 -10.47 90.39
CA ALA A 326 2.48 -11.83 90.67
C ALA A 326 3.54 -11.84 91.79
N LYS A 327 4.42 -10.82 91.85
CA LYS A 327 5.45 -10.69 92.89
C LYS A 327 4.90 -10.20 94.23
N SER A 328 3.89 -9.33 94.22
CA SER A 328 3.25 -8.80 95.45
C SER A 328 2.13 -9.69 95.99
N ASN A 329 1.81 -10.80 95.31
CA ASN A 329 0.67 -11.66 95.62
C ASN A 329 -0.67 -10.91 95.72
N THR A 330 -0.88 -9.95 94.80
CA THR A 330 -2.12 -9.15 94.70
C THR A 330 -2.83 -9.38 93.35
N PRO A 331 -3.29 -10.62 93.06
CA PRO A 331 -3.78 -11.01 91.73
C PRO A 331 -5.00 -10.22 91.24
N PHE A 332 -5.79 -9.66 92.16
CA PHE A 332 -7.03 -8.94 91.88
C PHE A 332 -6.94 -7.44 92.13
N GLU A 333 -5.73 -6.90 92.29
CA GLU A 333 -5.55 -5.47 92.48
C GLU A 333 -5.97 -4.70 91.23
N LEU A 334 -6.91 -3.77 91.38
CA LEU A 334 -7.31 -2.82 90.36
C LEU A 334 -6.20 -1.79 90.19
N ALA A 335 -5.51 -1.83 89.05
CA ALA A 335 -4.46 -0.89 88.68
C ALA A 335 -4.52 -0.55 87.19
N GLY A 336 -4.00 0.62 86.81
CA GLY A 336 -4.04 1.10 85.43
C GLY A 336 -5.48 1.24 84.92
N TRP A 337 -5.75 0.65 83.76
CA TRP A 337 -7.03 0.79 83.05
C TRP A 337 -8.24 0.38 83.89
N ALA A 338 -8.15 -0.68 84.70
CA ALA A 338 -9.29 -1.21 85.45
C ALA A 338 -9.72 -0.29 86.60
N MET A 339 -8.77 0.34 87.31
CA MET A 339 -9.11 1.34 88.34
C MET A 339 -9.64 2.61 87.70
N GLU A 340 -9.04 3.05 86.58
CA GLU A 340 -9.48 4.28 85.92
C GLU A 340 -10.89 4.14 85.36
N GLU A 341 -11.24 2.95 84.84
CA GLU A 341 -12.58 2.67 84.36
C GLU A 341 -13.63 2.74 85.48
N VAL A 342 -13.33 2.24 86.68
CA VAL A 342 -14.20 2.39 87.85
C VAL A 342 -14.34 3.85 88.27
N ARG A 343 -13.23 4.61 88.32
CA ARG A 343 -13.25 6.02 88.73
C ARG A 343 -14.04 6.89 87.77
N LEU A 344 -13.85 6.69 86.47
CA LEU A 344 -14.61 7.38 85.43
C LEU A 344 -16.10 7.07 85.55
N ALA A 345 -16.46 5.80 85.82
CA ALA A 345 -17.85 5.40 85.97
C ALA A 345 -18.49 5.93 87.27
N LEU A 346 -17.72 6.05 88.36
CA LEU A 346 -18.17 6.69 89.61
C LEU A 346 -18.26 8.22 89.51
N GLY A 347 -17.60 8.84 88.52
CA GLY A 347 -17.66 10.28 88.26
C GLY A 347 -17.35 11.12 89.49
N GLU A 348 -18.30 11.97 89.89
CA GLU A 348 -18.17 12.84 91.06
C GLU A 348 -18.01 12.08 92.38
N TYR A 349 -18.44 10.82 92.48
CA TYR A 349 -18.27 10.02 93.69
C TYR A 349 -16.85 9.47 93.87
N SER A 350 -15.95 9.67 92.90
CA SER A 350 -14.56 9.24 93.03
C SER A 350 -13.69 10.32 93.70
N GLN A 351 -12.89 9.92 94.70
CA GLN A 351 -11.85 10.81 95.24
C GLN A 351 -10.61 10.80 94.34
N THR A 352 -10.42 11.88 93.59
CA THR A 352 -9.31 12.06 92.64
C THR A 352 -8.10 12.80 93.23
N SER A 353 -8.25 13.44 94.41
CA SER A 353 -7.19 14.20 95.10
C SER A 353 -6.90 13.66 96.51
N PRO A 354 -5.63 13.47 96.90
CA PRO A 354 -5.27 13.03 98.26
C PRO A 354 -5.42 14.21 99.23
N GLY A 355 -6.61 14.40 99.78
CA GLY A 355 -6.94 15.45 100.75
C GLY A 355 -7.24 14.84 102.11
N ARG A 356 -6.49 15.27 103.13
CA ARG A 356 -6.60 14.96 104.56
C ARG A 356 -7.99 15.33 105.09
N ASP A 357 -8.66 14.42 105.80
CA ASP A 357 -9.90 14.68 106.50
C ASP A 357 -9.76 15.90 107.44
N LYS A 358 -10.71 16.82 107.39
CA LYS A 358 -10.93 17.81 108.44
C LYS A 358 -12.19 17.39 109.19
N GLU A 359 -12.00 16.99 110.45
CA GLU A 359 -13.06 16.87 111.44
C GLU A 359 -13.76 18.22 111.63
N HIS A 360 -15.09 18.20 111.63
CA HIS A 360 -15.94 19.11 112.42
C HIS A 360 -17.16 18.35 112.91
#